data_AF-Q4A924-F1
#
_entry.id   AF-Q4A924-F1
#
_cell.length_a   1.000
_cell.length_b   1.000
_cell.length_c   1.000
_cell.angle_alpha   90.00
_cell.angle_beta   90.00
_cell.angle_gamma   90.00
#
_symmetry.space_group_name_H-M   'P 1'
#
loop_
_entity.id
_entity.type
_entity.pdbx_description
1 polymer ?
#
loop_
_entity_poly.entity_id
_entity_poly.type
_entity_poly.pdbx_seq_one_letter_code
_entity_poly.pdbx_strand_id
1 'polypeptide(L)'
;MRFNRLFSLAKLKFTIIFLVIFIKEAGFLTHIFSYKFIFEYFSEKNPTFNLNWSLILLLMPLAIFIIFTFLKGWIFSYLEMEIRNKLSDIIIKKIQKSNYSDLKYNKNAMLSWFNYDLKLGLNAIENLLNIISPLVSIITGISLMIVLSPQWGWILIVTTLILSLILLIFQGKISNAASKPVMKLSSDSEAFSNYNLGLLNSFKSFFFHNKNEKFKQLFYKSYENLSKDQIKQYKKLTKLNVILTVLFSISIVIVLTELASQRANQLSFLMKLFPILIRKISKI
;
A
#
# COMPACT_ATOMS: atom_id res chain seq x y z
N MET A 1 33.14 -3.64 20.83
CA MET A 1 32.96 -3.84 19.37
C MET A 1 32.87 -2.45 18.72
N ARG A 2 33.85 -2.06 17.87
CA ARG A 2 34.03 -0.67 17.39
C ARG A 2 32.82 -0.19 16.55
N PHE A 3 32.29 0.99 16.87
CA PHE A 3 31.12 1.65 16.25
C PHE A 3 31.15 1.64 14.71
N ASN A 4 32.33 1.78 14.10
CA ASN A 4 32.51 1.70 12.64
C ASN A 4 32.11 0.35 12.00
N ARG A 5 32.28 -0.79 12.70
CA ARG A 5 31.88 -2.11 12.18
C ARG A 5 30.38 -2.34 12.25
N LEU A 6 29.71 -1.78 13.26
CA LEU A 6 28.25 -1.82 13.36
C LEU A 6 27.60 -0.96 12.27
N PHE A 7 28.17 0.22 12.01
CA PHE A 7 27.70 1.11 10.96
C PHE A 7 27.93 0.55 9.54
N SER A 8 29.05 -0.13 9.30
CA SER A 8 29.31 -0.78 8.00
C SER A 8 28.37 -1.96 7.73
N LEU A 9 28.04 -2.76 8.75
CA LEU A 9 27.10 -3.88 8.63
C LEU A 9 25.65 -3.42 8.40
N ALA A 10 25.22 -2.36 9.09
CA ALA A 10 23.90 -1.77 8.88
C ALA A 10 23.76 -1.18 7.46
N LYS A 11 24.79 -0.48 6.97
CA LYS A 11 24.85 0.02 5.60
C LYS A 11 24.75 -1.10 4.58
N LEU A 12 25.55 -2.16 4.74
CA LEU A 12 25.54 -3.31 3.83
C LEU A 12 24.15 -3.95 3.75
N LYS A 13 23.50 -4.19 4.90
CA LYS A 13 22.14 -4.73 4.95
C LYS A 13 21.15 -3.82 4.23
N PHE A 14 21.23 -2.51 4.45
CA PHE A 14 20.37 -1.54 3.76
C PHE A 14 20.61 -1.52 2.25
N THR A 15 21.85 -1.58 1.80
CA THR A 15 22.20 -1.66 0.36
C THR A 15 21.65 -2.93 -0.27
N ILE A 16 21.73 -4.08 0.41
CA ILE A 16 21.17 -5.35 -0.08
C ILE A 16 19.64 -5.23 -0.22
N ILE A 17 18.96 -4.70 0.79
CA ILE A 17 17.50 -4.46 0.72
C ILE A 17 17.15 -3.59 -0.48
N PHE A 18 17.85 -2.46 -0.62
CA PHE A 18 17.63 -1.53 -1.72
C PHE A 18 17.81 -2.22 -3.08
N LEU A 19 18.87 -3.01 -3.24
CA LEU A 19 19.18 -3.72 -4.48
C LEU A 19 18.13 -4.80 -4.78
N VAL A 20 17.66 -5.53 -3.78
CA VAL A 20 16.57 -6.52 -3.94
C VAL A 20 15.27 -5.83 -4.39
N ILE A 21 14.92 -4.70 -3.77
CA ILE A 21 13.75 -3.90 -4.17
C ILE A 21 13.96 -3.38 -5.60
N PHE A 22 15.15 -2.90 -5.93
CA PHE A 22 15.46 -2.39 -7.26
C PHE A 22 15.29 -3.44 -8.34
N ILE A 23 15.88 -4.63 -8.18
CA ILE A 23 15.75 -5.71 -9.15
C ILE A 23 14.30 -6.18 -9.26
N LYS A 24 13.57 -6.26 -8.14
CA LYS A 24 12.13 -6.57 -8.13
C LYS A 24 11.36 -5.59 -9.01
N GLU A 25 11.46 -4.29 -8.73
CA GLU A 25 10.67 -3.26 -9.41
C GLU A 25 11.10 -3.11 -10.88
N ALA A 26 12.41 -3.21 -11.17
CA ALA A 26 12.92 -3.22 -12.54
C ALA A 26 12.37 -4.42 -13.33
N GLY A 27 12.38 -5.62 -12.76
CA GLY A 27 11.82 -6.82 -13.38
C GLY A 27 10.33 -6.68 -13.70
N PHE A 28 9.54 -6.11 -12.78
CA PHE A 28 8.12 -5.84 -13.01
C PHE A 28 7.88 -4.85 -14.15
N LEU A 29 8.62 -3.74 -14.16
CA LEU A 29 8.48 -2.73 -15.20
C LEU A 29 8.92 -3.25 -16.55
N THR A 30 10.06 -3.95 -16.63
CA THR A 30 10.50 -4.60 -17.86
C THR A 30 9.44 -5.57 -18.36
N HIS A 31 8.81 -6.38 -17.50
CA HIS A 31 7.69 -7.24 -17.87
C HIS A 31 6.52 -6.45 -18.50
N ILE A 32 6.10 -5.34 -17.87
CA ILE A 32 5.04 -4.47 -18.41
C ILE A 32 5.43 -3.93 -19.79
N PHE A 33 6.65 -3.41 -19.95
CA PHE A 33 7.10 -2.86 -21.22
C PHE A 33 7.26 -3.92 -22.31
N SER A 34 7.62 -5.16 -21.95
CA SER A 34 7.75 -6.26 -22.89
C SER A 34 6.45 -6.64 -23.61
N TYR A 35 5.29 -6.28 -23.06
CA TYR A 35 4.01 -6.42 -23.78
C TYR A 35 4.03 -5.69 -25.14
N LYS A 36 4.78 -4.59 -25.26
CA LYS A 36 4.97 -3.88 -26.54
C LYS A 36 5.43 -4.84 -27.65
N PHE A 37 6.41 -5.70 -27.38
CA PHE A 37 6.98 -6.62 -28.37
C PHE A 37 6.02 -7.75 -28.76
N ILE A 38 5.14 -8.15 -27.83
CA ILE A 38 4.06 -9.10 -28.13
C ILE A 38 3.03 -8.44 -29.07
N PHE A 39 2.64 -7.20 -28.77
CA PHE A 39 1.73 -6.46 -29.65
C PHE A 39 2.33 -6.21 -31.03
N GLU A 40 3.59 -5.73 -31.11
CA GLU A 40 4.31 -5.53 -32.37
C GLU A 40 4.33 -6.79 -33.24
N TYR A 41 4.60 -7.96 -32.65
CA TYR A 41 4.58 -9.23 -33.37
C TYR A 41 3.22 -9.55 -34.04
N PHE A 42 2.11 -9.17 -33.40
CA PHE A 42 0.77 -9.40 -33.96
C PHE A 42 0.28 -8.27 -34.88
N SER A 43 0.76 -7.03 -34.69
CA SER A 43 0.23 -5.86 -35.40
C SER A 43 1.09 -5.37 -36.55
N GLU A 44 2.40 -5.64 -36.54
CA GLU A 44 3.35 -5.08 -37.51
C GLU A 44 3.82 -6.14 -38.50
N LYS A 45 4.08 -5.71 -39.75
CA LYS A 45 4.57 -6.61 -40.82
C LYS A 45 5.99 -7.09 -40.56
N ASN A 46 6.83 -6.26 -39.94
CA ASN A 46 8.24 -6.54 -39.64
C ASN A 46 8.50 -6.26 -38.15
N PRO A 47 8.19 -7.20 -37.25
CA PRO A 47 8.35 -6.97 -35.82
C PRO A 47 9.84 -6.92 -35.44
N THR A 48 10.14 -6.15 -34.39
CA THR A 48 11.51 -6.00 -33.85
C THR A 48 12.12 -7.34 -33.42
N PHE A 49 11.29 -8.21 -32.84
CA PHE A 49 11.69 -9.53 -32.36
C PHE A 49 10.74 -10.61 -32.89
N ASN A 50 11.24 -11.83 -33.05
CA ASN A 50 10.39 -12.99 -33.31
C ASN A 50 9.60 -13.38 -32.05
N LEU A 51 8.57 -14.21 -32.21
CA LEU A 51 7.68 -14.60 -31.12
C LEU A 51 8.44 -15.20 -29.92
N ASN A 52 9.44 -16.05 -30.18
CA ASN A 52 10.21 -16.70 -29.12
C ASN A 52 10.96 -15.68 -28.26
N TRP A 53 11.65 -14.72 -28.89
CA TRP A 53 12.34 -13.65 -28.17
C TRP A 53 11.37 -12.72 -27.45
N SER A 54 10.24 -12.37 -28.06
CA SER A 54 9.20 -11.57 -27.41
C SER A 54 8.63 -12.27 -26.17
N LEU A 55 8.41 -13.58 -26.22
CA LEU A 55 7.94 -14.38 -25.08
C LEU A 55 9.00 -14.49 -23.98
N ILE A 56 10.29 -14.67 -24.33
CA ILE A 56 11.39 -14.68 -23.36
C ILE A 56 11.47 -13.33 -22.63
N LEU A 57 11.42 -12.23 -23.38
CA LEU A 57 11.41 -10.87 -22.82
C LEU A 57 10.18 -10.59 -21.96
N LEU A 58 9.06 -11.27 -22.19
CA LEU A 58 7.86 -11.17 -21.35
C LEU A 58 7.99 -11.99 -20.06
N LEU A 59 8.42 -13.25 -20.16
CA LEU A 59 8.37 -14.22 -19.06
C LEU A 59 9.57 -14.14 -18.11
N MET A 60 10.78 -13.88 -18.63
CA MET A 60 11.99 -13.83 -17.80
C MET A 60 11.93 -12.70 -16.74
N PRO A 61 11.53 -11.45 -17.08
CA PRO A 61 11.41 -10.40 -16.07
C PRO A 61 10.29 -10.67 -15.06
N LEU A 62 9.23 -11.37 -15.46
CA LEU A 62 8.18 -11.82 -14.53
C LEU A 62 8.71 -12.83 -13.52
N ALA A 63 9.51 -13.81 -13.97
CA ALA A 63 10.16 -14.77 -13.06
C ALA A 63 11.10 -14.06 -12.07
N ILE A 64 11.90 -13.09 -12.56
CA ILE A 64 12.76 -12.24 -11.71
C ILE A 64 11.89 -11.50 -10.68
N PHE A 65 10.81 -10.86 -11.11
CA PHE A 65 9.90 -10.16 -10.20
C PHE A 65 9.34 -11.07 -9.10
N ILE A 66 8.91 -12.29 -9.46
CA ILE A 66 8.36 -13.26 -8.49
C ILE A 66 9.44 -13.67 -7.48
N ILE A 67 10.61 -14.09 -7.95
CA ILE A 67 11.73 -14.52 -7.09
C ILE A 67 12.12 -13.41 -6.11
N PHE A 68 12.29 -12.18 -6.62
CA PHE A 68 12.70 -11.06 -5.79
C PHE A 68 11.57 -10.52 -4.89
N THR A 69 10.31 -10.80 -5.21
CA THR A 69 9.18 -10.55 -4.30
C THR A 69 9.25 -11.45 -3.05
N PHE A 70 9.50 -12.74 -3.25
CA PHE A 70 9.71 -13.66 -2.12
C PHE A 70 10.97 -13.28 -1.32
N LEU A 71 12.06 -12.96 -2.01
CA LEU A 71 13.31 -12.56 -1.36
C LEU A 71 13.14 -11.28 -0.53
N LYS A 72 12.40 -10.28 -1.04
CA LYS A 72 12.06 -9.06 -0.29
C LYS A 72 11.31 -9.42 1.00
N GLY A 73 10.26 -10.23 0.91
CA GLY A 73 9.46 -10.63 2.06
C GLY A 73 10.30 -11.33 3.13
N TRP A 74 11.14 -12.28 2.72
CA TRP A 74 12.00 -13.01 3.63
C TRP A 74 13.04 -12.11 4.34
N ILE A 75 13.71 -11.22 3.59
CA ILE A 75 14.68 -10.28 4.16
C ILE A 75 13.99 -9.32 5.14
N PHE A 76 12.78 -8.83 4.81
CA PHE A 76 12.03 -7.92 5.68
C PHE A 76 11.65 -8.59 6.98
N SER A 77 11.10 -9.80 6.94
CA SER A 77 10.76 -10.55 8.15
C SER A 77 11.98 -10.84 9.02
N TYR A 78 13.12 -11.17 8.42
CA TYR A 78 14.36 -11.38 9.16
C TYR A 78 14.83 -10.11 9.89
N LEU A 79 14.80 -8.96 9.20
CA LEU A 79 15.18 -7.67 9.78
C LEU A 79 14.22 -7.22 10.87
N GLU A 80 12.91 -7.39 10.66
CA GLU A 80 11.90 -7.07 11.65
C GLU A 80 12.14 -7.89 12.92
N MET A 81 12.38 -9.20 12.79
CA MET A 81 12.70 -10.07 13.91
C MET A 81 14.00 -9.65 14.63
N GLU A 82 15.05 -9.33 13.88
CA GLU A 82 16.33 -8.88 14.47
C GLU A 82 16.15 -7.58 15.27
N ILE A 83 15.40 -6.62 14.72
CA ILE A 83 15.13 -5.32 15.38
C ILE A 83 14.21 -5.52 16.58
N ARG A 84 13.17 -6.34 16.45
CA ARG A 84 12.27 -6.71 17.55
C ARG A 84 13.02 -7.28 18.73
N ASN A 85 13.91 -8.23 18.48
CA ASN A 85 14.70 -8.88 19.54
C ASN A 85 15.64 -7.86 20.20
N LYS A 86 16.35 -7.03 19.42
CA LYS A 86 17.23 -5.98 19.95
C LYS A 86 16.47 -4.95 20.79
N LEU A 87 15.31 -4.48 20.33
CA LEU A 87 14.48 -3.53 21.07
C LEU A 87 13.93 -4.16 22.35
N SER A 88 13.48 -5.41 22.27
CA SER A 88 13.02 -6.17 23.44
C SER A 88 14.13 -6.30 24.48
N ASP A 89 15.35 -6.67 24.08
CA ASP A 89 16.49 -6.77 24.98
C ASP A 89 16.83 -5.43 25.66
N ILE A 90 16.74 -4.32 24.93
CA ILE A 90 16.95 -2.98 25.49
C ILE A 90 15.89 -2.66 26.55
N ILE A 91 14.62 -2.96 26.25
CA ILE A 91 13.49 -2.74 27.18
C ILE A 91 13.65 -3.62 28.43
N ILE A 92 13.95 -4.92 28.26
CA ILE A 92 14.18 -5.86 29.38
C ILE A 92 15.31 -5.35 30.27
N LYS A 93 16.46 -5.00 29.69
CA LYS A 93 17.61 -4.50 30.44
C LYS A 93 17.29 -3.20 31.19
N LYS A 94 16.42 -2.35 30.64
CA LYS A 94 15.96 -1.12 31.31
C LYS A 94 15.07 -1.44 32.50
N ILE A 95 14.12 -2.36 32.35
CA ILE A 95 13.22 -2.80 33.43
C ILE A 95 14.00 -3.50 34.54
N GLN A 96 14.93 -4.40 34.20
CA GLN A 96 15.77 -5.11 35.16
C GLN A 96 16.64 -4.16 36.00
N LYS A 97 16.98 -2.99 35.47
CA LYS A 97 17.74 -1.95 36.17
C LYS A 97 16.88 -0.93 36.91
N SER A 98 15.55 -1.01 36.79
CA SER A 98 14.63 -0.10 37.47
C SER A 98 14.52 -0.45 38.95
N ASN A 99 14.39 0.57 39.80
CA ASN A 99 14.23 0.37 41.24
C ASN A 99 12.77 -0.02 41.59
N TYR A 100 12.52 -0.40 42.84
CA TYR A 100 11.20 -0.83 43.31
C TYR A 100 10.11 0.27 43.13
N SER A 101 10.47 1.53 43.37
CA SER A 101 9.57 2.68 43.18
C SER A 101 9.09 2.75 41.72
N ASP A 102 10.03 2.71 40.77
CA ASP A 102 9.73 2.80 39.35
C ASP A 102 8.88 1.61 38.89
N LEU A 103 9.15 0.40 39.37
CA LEU A 103 8.35 -0.78 39.06
C LEU A 103 6.92 -0.69 39.64
N LYS A 104 6.76 -0.15 40.84
CA LYS A 104 5.46 -0.01 41.51
C LYS A 104 4.58 1.03 40.84
N TYR A 105 5.13 2.18 40.50
CA TYR A 105 4.37 3.31 39.96
C TYR A 105 4.25 3.30 38.42
N ASN A 106 5.20 2.69 37.70
CA ASN A 106 5.22 2.70 36.22
C ASN A 106 4.98 1.33 35.56
N LYS A 107 4.51 0.31 36.30
CA LYS A 107 4.30 -1.06 35.77
C LYS A 107 3.50 -1.08 34.44
N ASN A 108 2.43 -0.29 34.35
CA ASN A 108 1.56 -0.29 33.18
C ASN A 108 2.25 0.36 31.98
N ALA A 109 3.05 1.40 32.21
CA ALA A 109 3.87 2.02 31.16
C ALA A 109 4.96 1.05 30.67
N MET A 110 5.61 0.32 31.58
CA MET A 110 6.62 -0.68 31.21
C MET A 110 6.03 -1.85 30.41
N LEU A 111 4.81 -2.28 30.72
CA LEU A 111 4.08 -3.27 29.91
C LEU A 111 3.66 -2.69 28.55
N SER A 112 3.30 -1.40 28.49
CA SER A 112 3.00 -0.70 27.24
C SER A 112 4.20 -0.66 26.29
N TRP A 113 5.43 -0.57 26.82
CA TRP A 113 6.64 -0.58 26.00
C TRP A 113 6.76 -1.85 25.12
N PHE A 114 6.32 -3.00 25.63
CA PHE A 114 6.33 -4.27 24.88
C PHE A 114 5.17 -4.43 23.91
N ASN A 115 3.97 -4.05 24.33
CA ASN A 115 2.76 -4.36 23.58
C ASN A 115 2.43 -3.30 22.53
N TYR A 116 2.70 -2.03 22.84
CA TYR A 116 2.29 -0.89 22.02
C TYR A 116 3.49 -0.20 21.38
N ASP A 117 4.47 0.24 22.16
CA ASP A 117 5.55 1.06 21.62
C ASP A 117 6.50 0.27 20.72
N LEU A 118 6.80 -0.99 21.09
CA LEU A 118 7.58 -1.87 20.23
C LEU A 118 6.87 -2.13 18.90
N LYS A 119 5.54 -2.32 18.92
CA LYS A 119 4.74 -2.49 17.70
C LYS A 119 4.76 -1.22 16.85
N LEU A 120 4.60 -0.04 17.46
CA LEU A 120 4.71 1.23 16.74
C LEU A 120 6.09 1.44 16.12
N GLY A 121 7.16 1.11 16.86
CA GLY A 121 8.53 1.18 16.36
C GLY A 121 8.77 0.28 15.15
N LEU A 122 8.28 -0.97 15.20
CA LEU A 122 8.38 -1.90 14.07
C LEU A 122 7.57 -1.42 12.86
N ASN A 123 6.34 -0.93 13.06
CA ASN A 123 5.52 -0.37 11.99
C ASN A 123 6.20 0.84 11.33
N ALA A 124 6.91 1.68 12.08
CA ALA A 124 7.64 2.81 11.53
C ALA A 124 8.78 2.36 10.60
N ILE A 125 9.49 1.29 10.97
CA ILE A 125 10.56 0.69 10.14
C ILE A 125 9.96 0.07 8.87
N GLU A 126 8.87 -0.68 9.01
CA GLU A 126 8.16 -1.28 7.89
C GLU A 126 7.70 -0.20 6.89
N ASN A 127 7.09 0.88 7.39
CA ASN A 127 6.68 2.01 6.57
C ASN A 127 7.86 2.67 5.84
N LEU A 128 8.99 2.86 6.51
CA LEU A 128 10.18 3.43 5.89
C LEU A 128 10.71 2.55 4.75
N LEU A 129 10.74 1.23 4.95
CA LEU A 129 11.15 0.29 3.91
C LEU A 129 10.13 0.20 2.77
N ASN A 130 8.84 0.34 3.06
CA ASN A 130 7.78 0.33 2.08
C ASN A 130 7.78 1.57 1.17
N ILE A 131 8.34 2.71 1.61
CA ILE A 131 8.51 3.91 0.78
C ILE A 131 9.56 3.70 -0.33
N ILE A 132 10.53 2.79 -0.13
CA ILE A 132 11.60 2.56 -1.10
C ILE A 132 11.06 1.94 -2.40
N SER A 133 10.11 1.00 -2.33
CA SER A 133 9.51 0.37 -3.54
C SER A 133 8.94 1.44 -4.50
N PRO A 134 7.98 2.28 -4.09
CA PRO A 134 7.42 3.32 -4.96
C PRO A 134 8.46 4.27 -5.53
N LEU A 135 9.44 4.71 -4.72
CA LEU A 135 10.50 5.60 -5.19
C LEU A 135 11.31 4.97 -6.32
N VAL A 136 11.69 3.70 -6.15
CA VAL A 136 12.43 2.99 -7.19
C VAL A 136 11.56 2.81 -8.42
N SER A 137 10.31 2.37 -8.28
CA SER A 137 9.37 2.18 -9.42
C SER A 137 9.17 3.47 -10.22
N ILE A 138 9.08 4.63 -9.57
CA ILE A 138 8.96 5.94 -10.24
C ILE A 138 10.22 6.22 -11.07
N ILE A 139 11.41 6.08 -10.47
CA ILE A 139 12.69 6.38 -11.14
C ILE A 139 12.90 5.44 -12.33
N THR A 140 12.70 4.14 -12.16
CA THR A 140 12.86 3.15 -13.22
C THR A 140 11.78 3.31 -14.29
N GLY A 141 10.55 3.64 -13.91
CA GLY A 141 9.44 3.87 -14.84
C GLY A 141 9.68 5.07 -15.75
N ILE A 142 10.08 6.21 -15.17
CA ILE A 142 10.47 7.42 -15.93
C ILE A 142 11.65 7.11 -16.86
N SER A 143 12.68 6.43 -16.34
CA SER A 143 13.87 6.07 -17.13
C SER A 143 13.50 5.21 -18.34
N LEU A 144 12.65 4.19 -18.15
CA LEU A 144 12.20 3.32 -19.24
C LEU A 144 11.30 4.06 -20.24
N MET A 145 10.42 4.95 -19.78
CA MET A 145 9.59 5.77 -20.68
C MET A 145 10.45 6.69 -21.57
N ILE A 146 11.50 7.31 -21.02
CA ILE A 146 12.43 8.16 -21.78
C ILE A 146 13.18 7.34 -22.84
N VAL A 147 13.72 6.17 -22.45
CA VAL A 147 14.51 5.32 -23.35
C VAL A 147 13.66 4.72 -24.47
N LEU A 148 12.44 4.28 -24.16
CA LEU A 148 11.59 3.52 -25.09
C LEU A 148 10.65 4.38 -25.95
N SER A 149 10.41 5.64 -25.57
CA SER A 149 9.62 6.60 -26.36
C SER A 149 10.20 8.02 -26.25
N PRO A 150 11.37 8.29 -26.85
CA PRO A 150 12.06 9.58 -26.68
C PRO A 150 11.27 10.78 -27.21
N GLN A 151 10.43 10.57 -28.23
CA GLN A 151 9.75 11.65 -28.95
C GLN A 151 8.49 12.17 -28.24
N TRP A 152 7.79 11.31 -27.49
CA TRP A 152 6.48 11.64 -26.88
C TRP A 152 6.36 11.24 -25.39
N GLY A 153 7.32 10.47 -24.87
CA GLY A 153 7.31 10.01 -23.47
C GLY A 153 7.32 11.14 -22.46
N TRP A 154 7.92 12.29 -22.79
CA TRP A 154 7.97 13.45 -21.90
C TRP A 154 6.58 14.08 -21.66
N ILE A 155 5.68 14.10 -22.66
CA ILE A 155 4.30 14.60 -22.45
C ILE A 155 3.56 13.68 -21.49
N LEU A 156 3.67 12.37 -21.69
CA LEU A 156 3.02 11.38 -20.81
C LEU A 156 3.57 11.43 -19.38
N ILE A 157 4.87 11.66 -19.22
CA ILE A 157 5.50 11.85 -17.90
C ILE A 157 4.94 13.11 -17.23
N VAL A 158 4.86 14.23 -17.95
CA VAL A 158 4.35 15.49 -17.40
C VAL A 158 2.87 15.37 -17.03
N THR A 159 2.03 14.79 -17.89
CA THR A 159 0.59 14.62 -17.61
C THR A 159 0.36 13.68 -16.43
N THR A 160 1.08 12.56 -16.35
CA THR A 160 0.99 11.64 -15.20
C THR A 160 1.48 12.28 -13.90
N LEU A 161 2.53 13.12 -13.93
CA LEU A 161 2.98 13.88 -12.76
C LEU A 161 1.94 14.89 -12.28
N ILE A 162 1.33 15.66 -13.20
CA ILE A 162 0.28 16.63 -12.87
C ILE A 162 -0.94 15.91 -12.26
N LEU A 163 -1.40 14.82 -12.88
CA LEU A 163 -2.51 14.02 -12.36
C LEU A 163 -2.18 13.41 -10.99
N SER A 164 -0.95 12.93 -10.79
CA SER A 164 -0.49 12.41 -9.50
C SER A 164 -0.49 13.49 -8.42
N LEU A 165 -0.08 14.72 -8.73
CA LEU A 165 -0.12 15.84 -7.80
C LEU A 165 -1.56 16.21 -7.42
N ILE A 166 -2.47 16.25 -8.41
CA ILE A 166 -3.91 16.47 -8.16
C ILE A 166 -4.46 15.38 -7.25
N LEU A 167 -4.20 14.11 -7.57
CA LEU A 167 -4.64 12.96 -6.77
C LEU A 167 -4.09 13.02 -5.34
N LEU A 168 -2.84 13.43 -5.15
CA LEU A 168 -2.23 13.60 -3.83
C LEU A 168 -2.95 14.68 -3.00
N ILE A 169 -3.29 15.82 -3.59
CA ILE A 169 -4.06 16.88 -2.92
C ILE A 169 -5.45 16.37 -2.54
N PHE A 170 -6.14 15.66 -3.44
CA PHE A 170 -7.44 15.07 -3.16
C PHE A 170 -7.38 13.99 -2.07
N GLN A 171 -6.37 13.14 -2.09
CA GLN A 171 -6.12 12.14 -1.05
C GLN A 171 -5.89 12.80 0.31
N GLY A 172 -5.14 13.91 0.36
CA GLY A 172 -4.98 14.69 1.59
C GLY A 172 -6.30 15.24 2.14
N LYS A 173 -7.14 15.81 1.27
CA LYS A 173 -8.49 16.29 1.66
C LYS A 173 -9.38 15.15 2.16
N ILE A 174 -9.36 14.00 1.48
CA ILE A 174 -10.14 12.82 1.87
C ILE A 174 -9.65 12.24 3.19
N SER A 175 -8.33 12.16 3.40
CA SER A 175 -7.73 11.72 4.67
C SER A 175 -8.21 12.61 5.83
N ASN A 176 -8.18 13.93 5.64
CA ASN A 176 -8.70 14.87 6.64
C ASN A 176 -10.20 14.68 6.89
N ALA A 177 -11.00 14.43 5.86
CA ALA A 177 -12.43 14.14 6.01
C ALA A 177 -12.69 12.77 6.68
N ALA A 178 -11.82 11.78 6.46
CA ALA A 178 -11.89 10.45 7.04
C ALA A 178 -11.44 10.42 8.52
N SER A 179 -10.66 11.40 8.97
CA SER A 179 -10.21 11.48 10.37
C SER A 179 -11.37 11.45 11.38
N LYS A 180 -12.42 12.24 11.14
CA LYS A 180 -13.60 12.33 12.02
C LYS A 180 -14.33 10.99 12.21
N PRO A 181 -14.75 10.27 11.15
CA PRO A 181 -15.37 8.97 11.30
C PRO A 181 -14.44 7.92 11.91
N VAL A 182 -13.13 7.95 11.62
CA VAL A 182 -12.14 7.03 12.22
C VAL A 182 -11.99 7.29 13.73
N MET A 183 -11.86 8.56 14.14
CA MET A 183 -11.83 8.91 15.56
C MET A 183 -13.10 8.49 16.29
N LYS A 184 -14.27 8.63 15.64
CA LYS A 184 -15.54 8.19 16.20
C LYS A 184 -15.61 6.68 16.39
N LEU A 185 -15.17 5.90 15.40
CA LEU A 185 -15.02 4.44 15.52
C LEU A 185 -14.11 4.04 16.69
N SER A 186 -12.99 4.75 16.87
CA SER A 186 -12.07 4.52 17.97
C SER A 186 -12.73 4.81 19.33
N SER A 187 -13.41 5.95 19.47
CA SER A 187 -14.09 6.31 20.73
C SER A 187 -15.24 5.37 21.06
N ASP A 188 -16.00 4.93 20.05
CA ASP A 188 -17.12 4.00 20.24
C ASP A 188 -16.60 2.61 20.64
N SER A 189 -15.47 2.17 20.07
CA SER A 189 -14.79 0.93 20.46
C SER A 189 -14.23 1.01 21.89
N GLU A 190 -13.65 2.14 22.29
CA GLU A 190 -13.14 2.34 23.65
C GLU A 190 -14.29 2.31 24.68
N ALA A 191 -15.39 3.01 24.40
CA ALA A 191 -16.58 2.99 25.25
C ALA A 191 -17.15 1.58 25.41
N PHE A 192 -17.21 0.81 24.31
CA PHE A 192 -17.61 -0.60 24.33
C PHE A 192 -16.66 -1.47 25.18
N SER A 193 -15.35 -1.34 24.97
CA SER A 193 -14.35 -2.11 25.73
C SER A 193 -14.40 -1.79 27.22
N ASN A 194 -14.47 -0.52 27.60
CA ASN A 194 -14.54 -0.10 29.00
C ASN A 194 -15.83 -0.59 29.68
N TYR A 195 -16.97 -0.48 29.00
CA TYR A 195 -18.24 -0.99 29.50
C TYR A 195 -18.22 -2.50 29.72
N ASN A 196 -17.72 -3.26 28.73
CA ASN A 196 -17.68 -4.72 28.82
C ASN A 196 -16.63 -5.24 29.80
N LEU A 197 -15.49 -4.55 29.96
CA LEU A 197 -14.55 -4.85 31.04
C LEU A 197 -15.21 -4.68 32.41
N GLY A 198 -16.01 -3.62 32.60
CA GLY A 198 -16.82 -3.42 33.81
C GLY A 198 -17.83 -4.56 34.04
N LEU A 199 -18.52 -5.00 32.99
CA LEU A 199 -19.42 -6.15 33.06
C LEU A 199 -18.68 -7.44 33.41
N LEU A 200 -17.55 -7.72 32.77
CA LEU A 200 -16.75 -8.93 33.02
C LEU A 200 -16.20 -8.95 34.46
N ASN A 201 -15.72 -7.81 34.96
CA ASN A 201 -15.25 -7.69 36.34
C ASN A 201 -16.37 -7.89 37.37
N SER A 202 -17.62 -7.54 37.01
CA SER A 202 -18.81 -7.73 37.86
C SER A 202 -19.53 -9.06 37.64
N PHE A 203 -19.04 -9.93 36.74
CA PHE A 203 -19.69 -11.19 36.38
C PHE A 203 -19.97 -12.07 37.60
N LYS A 204 -19.05 -12.14 38.58
CA LYS A 204 -19.23 -12.90 39.81
C LYS A 204 -20.52 -12.49 40.55
N SER A 205 -20.82 -11.20 40.64
CA SER A 205 -22.05 -10.71 41.27
C SER A 205 -23.30 -11.11 40.49
N PHE A 206 -23.27 -11.04 39.15
CA PHE A 206 -24.38 -11.54 38.32
C PHE A 206 -24.61 -13.05 38.51
N PHE A 207 -23.53 -13.81 38.62
CA PHE A 207 -23.58 -15.25 38.86
C PHE A 207 -24.18 -15.58 40.23
N PHE A 208 -23.68 -14.96 41.31
CA PHE A 208 -24.18 -15.21 42.67
C PHE A 208 -25.65 -14.79 42.88
N HIS A 209 -26.13 -13.78 42.16
CA HIS A 209 -27.53 -13.36 42.22
C HIS A 209 -28.44 -14.05 41.18
N ASN A 210 -27.95 -15.09 40.49
CA ASN A 210 -28.68 -15.82 39.46
C ASN A 210 -29.25 -14.92 38.34
N LYS A 211 -28.48 -13.88 37.95
CA LYS A 211 -28.83 -12.88 36.92
C LYS A 211 -28.03 -13.04 35.62
N ASN A 212 -27.63 -14.26 35.28
CA ASN A 212 -26.82 -14.55 34.08
C ASN A 212 -27.48 -14.08 32.77
N GLU A 213 -28.80 -14.21 32.65
CA GLU A 213 -29.53 -13.72 31.45
C GLU A 213 -29.49 -12.20 31.33
N LYS A 214 -29.55 -11.47 32.45
CA LYS A 214 -29.41 -10.01 32.45
C LYS A 214 -28.01 -9.60 31.99
N PHE A 215 -26.97 -10.33 32.42
CA PHE A 215 -25.60 -10.11 31.95
C PHE A 215 -25.48 -10.29 30.43
N LYS A 216 -26.00 -11.41 29.88
CA LYS A 216 -26.00 -11.66 28.42
C LYS A 216 -26.73 -10.56 27.65
N GLN A 217 -27.90 -10.12 28.13
CA GLN A 217 -28.67 -9.04 27.51
C GLN A 217 -27.91 -7.71 27.49
N LEU A 218 -27.24 -7.35 28.60
CA LEU A 218 -26.45 -6.11 28.68
C LEU A 218 -25.24 -6.15 27.73
N PHE A 219 -24.56 -7.30 27.65
CA PHE A 219 -23.44 -7.49 26.74
C PHE A 219 -23.90 -7.39 25.27
N TYR A 220 -24.99 -8.09 24.92
CA TYR A 220 -25.55 -8.06 23.57
C TYR A 220 -26.02 -6.66 23.17
N LYS A 221 -26.69 -5.94 24.06
CA LYS A 221 -27.14 -4.56 23.81
C LYS A 221 -25.96 -3.60 23.57
N SER A 222 -24.86 -3.77 24.31
CA SER A 222 -23.63 -3.00 24.10
C SER A 222 -23.04 -3.26 22.70
N TYR A 223 -23.00 -4.52 22.28
CA TYR A 223 -22.57 -4.90 20.94
C TYR A 223 -23.49 -4.35 19.84
N GLU A 224 -24.81 -4.45 20.02
CA GLU A 224 -25.78 -3.94 19.04
C GLU A 224 -25.61 -2.43 18.82
N ASN A 225 -25.44 -1.66 19.89
CA ASN A 225 -25.18 -0.24 19.81
C ASN A 225 -23.89 0.08 19.05
N LEU A 226 -22.78 -0.60 19.39
CA LEU A 226 -21.51 -0.46 18.68
C LEU A 226 -21.68 -0.76 17.19
N SER A 227 -22.36 -1.86 16.85
CA SER A 227 -22.52 -2.32 15.48
C SER A 227 -23.28 -1.32 14.59
N LYS A 228 -24.36 -0.71 15.11
CA LYS A 228 -25.15 0.29 14.38
C LYS A 228 -24.34 1.53 14.04
N ASP A 229 -23.57 2.03 15.01
CA ASP A 229 -22.71 3.19 14.82
C ASP A 229 -21.53 2.87 13.89
N GLN A 230 -20.93 1.68 14.03
CA GLN A 230 -19.88 1.20 13.13
C GLN A 230 -20.34 1.18 11.67
N ILE A 231 -21.49 0.57 11.37
CA ILE A 231 -22.06 0.50 10.01
C ILE A 231 -22.23 1.91 9.42
N LYS A 232 -22.72 2.86 10.22
CA LYS A 232 -22.91 4.25 9.77
C LYS A 232 -21.59 4.93 9.41
N GLN A 233 -20.54 4.76 10.23
CA GLN A 233 -19.24 5.36 9.93
C GLN A 233 -18.54 4.64 8.76
N TYR A 234 -18.61 3.30 8.68
CA TYR A 234 -18.06 2.56 7.55
C TYR A 234 -18.69 2.99 6.23
N LYS A 235 -20.02 3.18 6.16
CA LYS A 235 -20.68 3.72 4.96
C LYS A 235 -20.11 5.07 4.52
N LYS A 236 -19.76 5.96 5.46
CA LYS A 236 -19.11 7.24 5.12
C LYS A 236 -17.71 7.04 4.56
N LEU A 237 -16.91 6.18 5.20
CA LEU A 237 -15.56 5.84 4.74
C LEU A 237 -15.58 5.19 3.35
N THR A 238 -16.52 4.27 3.10
CA THR A 238 -16.70 3.65 1.79
C THR A 238 -17.05 4.68 0.72
N LYS A 239 -17.96 5.62 0.99
CA LYS A 239 -18.28 6.71 0.05
C LYS A 239 -17.05 7.55 -0.31
N LEU A 240 -16.24 7.90 0.68
CA LEU A 240 -14.99 8.63 0.46
C LEU A 240 -14.01 7.83 -0.42
N ASN A 241 -13.89 6.53 -0.17
CA ASN A 241 -13.03 5.64 -0.96
C ASN A 241 -13.52 5.48 -2.42
N VAL A 242 -14.84 5.41 -2.63
CA VAL A 242 -15.43 5.36 -3.97
C VAL A 242 -15.11 6.63 -4.75
N ILE A 243 -15.20 7.82 -4.14
CA ILE A 243 -14.84 9.09 -4.80
C ILE A 243 -13.38 9.06 -5.27
N LEU A 244 -12.46 8.61 -4.40
CA LEU A 244 -11.05 8.49 -4.75
C LEU A 244 -10.82 7.52 -5.91
N THR A 245 -11.53 6.38 -5.89
CA THR A 245 -11.44 5.36 -6.95
C THR A 245 -11.92 5.92 -8.29
N VAL A 246 -13.04 6.66 -8.30
CA VAL A 246 -13.56 7.31 -9.51
C VAL A 246 -12.57 8.33 -10.06
N LEU A 247 -11.98 9.18 -9.20
CA LEU A 247 -10.97 10.16 -9.60
C LEU A 247 -9.73 9.48 -10.22
N PHE A 248 -9.28 8.37 -9.63
CA PHE A 248 -8.18 7.58 -10.17
C PHE A 248 -8.52 7.00 -11.55
N SER A 249 -9.71 6.41 -11.71
CA SER A 249 -10.16 5.89 -13.01
C SER A 249 -10.26 6.97 -14.08
N ILE A 250 -10.78 8.15 -13.76
CA ILE A 250 -10.81 9.30 -14.68
C ILE A 250 -9.39 9.70 -15.11
N SER A 251 -8.44 9.70 -14.16
CA SER A 251 -7.03 10.02 -14.45
C SER A 251 -6.42 9.02 -15.43
N ILE A 252 -6.71 7.73 -15.29
CA ILE A 252 -6.28 6.70 -16.25
C ILE A 252 -6.88 6.96 -17.64
N VAL A 253 -8.18 7.26 -17.71
CA VAL A 253 -8.86 7.56 -18.99
C VAL A 253 -8.20 8.74 -19.68
N ILE A 254 -7.87 9.82 -18.94
CA ILE A 254 -7.17 10.99 -19.49
C ILE A 254 -5.82 10.59 -20.11
N VAL A 255 -5.01 9.79 -19.39
CA VAL A 255 -3.71 9.31 -19.90
C VAL A 255 -3.88 8.44 -21.15
N LEU A 256 -4.88 7.56 -21.18
CA LEU A 256 -5.16 6.72 -22.35
C LEU A 256 -5.66 7.54 -23.55
N THR A 257 -6.49 8.55 -23.34
CA THR A 257 -6.95 9.45 -24.42
C THR A 257 -5.81 10.29 -24.99
N GLU A 258 -4.89 10.74 -24.14
CA GLU A 258 -3.69 11.46 -24.55
C GLU A 258 -2.76 10.56 -25.39
N LEU A 259 -2.57 9.30 -24.96
CA LEU A 259 -1.83 8.31 -25.73
C LEU A 259 -2.48 8.06 -27.12
N ALA A 260 -3.81 7.99 -27.17
CA ALA A 260 -4.55 7.80 -28.41
C ALA A 260 -4.49 9.02 -29.33
N SER A 261 -4.56 10.25 -28.81
CA SER A 261 -4.47 11.49 -29.59
C SER A 261 -3.07 11.68 -30.20
N GLN A 262 -2.03 11.28 -29.47
CA GLN A 262 -0.65 11.32 -29.95
C GLN A 262 -0.42 10.32 -31.09
N ARG A 263 -1.05 9.14 -31.05
CA ARG A 263 -1.12 8.23 -32.22
C ARG A 263 -1.98 8.82 -33.35
N ALA A 264 -3.06 9.54 -33.02
CA ALA A 264 -3.96 10.17 -34.00
C ALA A 264 -3.28 11.24 -34.88
N ASN A 265 -2.25 11.93 -34.36
CA ASN A 265 -1.42 12.86 -35.17
C ASN A 265 -0.51 12.15 -36.20
N GLN A 266 -0.36 10.82 -36.15
CA GLN A 266 0.17 10.00 -37.26
C GLN A 266 -0.95 9.42 -38.15
N LEU A 267 -2.21 9.63 -37.77
CA LEU A 267 -3.40 8.91 -38.23
C LEU A 267 -4.36 9.85 -38.98
N SER A 268 -3.79 10.66 -39.90
CA SER A 268 -4.50 11.17 -41.08
C SER A 268 -5.17 10.04 -41.89
N PHE A 269 -4.89 8.78 -41.54
CA PHE A 269 -5.48 7.57 -42.08
C PHE A 269 -6.86 7.18 -41.46
N LEU A 270 -7.19 7.51 -40.20
CA LEU A 270 -8.55 7.27 -39.66
C LEU A 270 -9.59 8.28 -40.17
N MET A 271 -9.15 9.46 -40.62
CA MET A 271 -9.98 10.42 -41.36
C MET A 271 -10.47 9.87 -42.72
N LYS A 272 -9.88 8.78 -43.24
CA LYS A 272 -10.39 8.07 -44.43
C LYS A 272 -11.41 6.97 -44.13
N LEU A 273 -11.52 6.52 -42.88
CA LEU A 273 -12.44 5.43 -42.48
C LEU A 273 -13.77 5.93 -41.89
N PHE A 274 -13.82 7.15 -41.36
CA PHE A 274 -15.05 7.76 -40.85
C PHE A 274 -16.18 7.93 -41.89
N PRO A 275 -15.91 8.27 -43.18
CA PRO A 275 -16.96 8.33 -44.20
C PRO A 275 -17.55 6.96 -44.57
N ILE A 276 -16.81 5.86 -44.33
CA ILE A 276 -17.23 4.49 -44.71
C ILE A 276 -18.14 3.89 -43.63
N LEU A 277 -17.90 4.21 -42.36
CA LEU A 277 -18.76 3.80 -41.24
C LEU A 277 -20.08 4.58 -41.20
N ILE A 278 -20.08 5.87 -41.52
CA ILE A 278 -21.32 6.69 -41.60
C ILE A 278 -22.24 6.20 -42.73
N ARG A 279 -21.69 5.75 -43.87
CA ARG A 279 -22.49 5.21 -44.99
C ARG A 279 -23.18 3.87 -44.70
N LYS A 280 -22.68 3.10 -43.73
CA LYS A 280 -23.29 1.82 -43.31
C LYS A 280 -24.34 1.99 -42.22
N ILE A 281 -24.28 3.08 -41.44
CA ILE A 281 -25.27 3.39 -40.41
C ILE A 281 -26.49 4.11 -40.99
N SER A 282 -26.37 4.83 -42.12
CA SER A 282 -27.53 5.47 -42.79
C SER A 282 -28.42 4.51 -43.62
N LYS A 283 -28.17 3.20 -43.56
CA LYS A 283 -28.94 2.16 -44.27
C LYS A 283 -29.52 1.08 -43.33
N ILE A 284 -29.53 1.36 -42.03
CA ILE A 284 -30.38 0.70 -41.03
C ILE A 284 -31.30 1.79 -40.48
#